data_AF-A0A7C1I5H2-F1
#
_entry.id   AF-A0A7C1I5H2-F1
#
_cell.length_a   1.000
_cell.length_b   1.000
_cell.length_c   1.000
_cell.angle_alpha   90.00
_cell.angle_beta   90.00
_cell.angle_gamma   90.00
#
_symmetry.space_group_name_H-M   'P 1'
#
loop_
_entity.id
_entity.type
_entity.pdbx_description
1 polymer ?
#
loop_
_entity_poly.entity_id
_entity_poly.type
_entity_poly.pdbx_seq_one_letter_code
_entity_poly.pdbx_strand_id
1 'polypeptide(L)'
;MTYHIDAERVSLDELRKRIEETDLVPSRASLLDGIIAKMKVLEQHGITTLASLRKELKNSNRLEALSKTTDIDMQYLILLRREIEGYFPKPSALKAFDWLPGGEIAKLEGKGIRHAAALYEAASSIESRTELAKSTGVDVAILEALVRLADLTRVQWVSPTAARMLVEAGYDSASKVAAADAEDLCEALVRVNEGDRFFKGKIGLRDIKRLVRAASYVPS
;
A
#
# COMPACT_ATOMS: atom_id res chain seq x y z
N MET A 1 -11.16 -7.98 -8.24
CA MET A 1 -9.87 -8.04 -7.50
C MET A 1 -10.03 -7.33 -6.16
N THR A 2 -9.37 -7.80 -5.09
CA THR A 2 -9.43 -7.15 -3.78
C THR A 2 -8.46 -5.97 -3.71
N TYR A 3 -8.83 -4.92 -2.98
CA TYR A 3 -7.95 -3.74 -2.84
C TYR A 3 -6.68 -4.03 -2.02
N HIS A 4 -6.72 -4.93 -1.05
CA HIS A 4 -5.55 -5.30 -0.26
C HIS A 4 -5.10 -6.74 -0.52
N ILE A 5 -3.87 -7.03 -0.08
CA ILE A 5 -3.38 -8.41 0.08
C ILE A 5 -4.33 -9.22 0.96
N ASP A 6 -4.46 -10.51 0.65
CA ASP A 6 -5.19 -11.45 1.50
C ASP A 6 -4.29 -11.89 2.66
N ALA A 7 -4.50 -11.32 3.84
CA ALA A 7 -3.69 -11.58 5.03
C ALA A 7 -3.78 -13.03 5.52
N GLU A 8 -4.84 -13.77 5.17
CA GLU A 8 -4.99 -15.18 5.55
C GLU A 8 -4.08 -16.09 4.72
N ARG A 9 -3.67 -15.63 3.52
CA ARG A 9 -2.82 -16.40 2.61
C ARG A 9 -1.33 -16.13 2.76
N VAL A 10 -0.96 -15.11 3.53
CA VAL A 10 0.45 -14.76 3.77
C VAL A 10 0.93 -15.48 5.03
N SER A 11 1.84 -16.42 4.87
CA SER A 11 2.52 -17.14 5.97
C SER A 11 3.52 -16.24 6.70
N LEU A 12 3.95 -16.65 7.90
CA LEU A 12 5.03 -15.95 8.61
C LEU A 12 6.39 -16.05 7.91
N ASP A 13 6.67 -17.12 7.16
CA ASP A 13 7.89 -17.20 6.34
C ASP A 13 7.86 -16.20 5.17
N GLU A 14 6.73 -16.06 4.47
CA GLU A 14 6.57 -15.03 3.44
C GLU A 14 6.66 -13.61 4.01
N LEU A 15 6.06 -13.38 5.19
CA LEU A 15 6.20 -12.11 5.90
C LEU A 15 7.65 -11.83 6.27
N ARG A 16 8.37 -12.82 6.79
CA ARG A 16 9.79 -12.72 7.16
C ARG A 16 10.62 -12.34 5.95
N LYS A 17 10.49 -13.09 4.84
CA LYS A 17 11.16 -12.80 3.56
C LYS A 17 10.87 -11.37 3.11
N ARG A 18 9.61 -10.95 3.18
CA ARG A 18 9.22 -9.57 2.85
C ARG A 18 9.97 -8.54 3.69
N ILE A 19 10.08 -8.73 5.00
CA ILE A 19 10.78 -7.79 5.90
C ILE A 19 12.29 -7.80 5.63
N GLU A 20 12.89 -8.98 5.42
CA GLU A 20 14.33 -9.15 5.13
C GLU A 20 14.76 -8.55 3.78
N GLU A 21 13.93 -8.72 2.75
CA GLU A 21 14.22 -8.26 1.38
C GLU A 21 13.82 -6.80 1.15
N THR A 22 13.07 -6.20 2.07
CA THR A 22 12.76 -4.78 2.02
C THR A 22 13.87 -4.00 2.71
N ASP A 23 14.46 -3.04 2.04
CA ASP A 23 15.29 -2.03 2.70
C ASP A 23 14.40 -1.24 3.68
N LEU A 24 14.35 -1.61 4.95
CA LEU A 24 13.43 -0.98 5.91
C LEU A 24 13.81 0.49 6.16
N VAL A 25 12.81 1.31 6.50
CA VAL A 25 13.09 2.66 7.02
C VAL A 25 13.92 2.57 8.31
N PRO A 26 14.81 3.54 8.60
CA PRO A 26 15.75 3.42 9.72
C PRO A 26 15.09 3.10 11.08
N SER A 27 13.91 3.65 11.34
CA SER A 27 13.14 3.42 12.57
C SER A 27 12.59 2.00 12.72
N ARG A 28 12.72 1.15 11.71
CA ARG A 28 12.25 -0.24 11.67
C ARG A 28 13.37 -1.25 11.42
N ALA A 29 14.62 -0.79 11.28
CA ALA A 29 15.76 -1.66 10.97
C ALA A 29 15.97 -2.78 12.01
N SER A 30 15.67 -2.52 13.29
CA SER A 30 15.75 -3.50 14.37
C SER A 30 14.78 -4.68 14.24
N LEU A 31 13.82 -4.62 13.30
CA LEU A 31 12.99 -5.79 12.99
C LEU A 31 13.79 -6.95 12.40
N LEU A 32 14.98 -6.70 11.86
CA LEU A 32 15.87 -7.75 11.35
C LEU A 32 16.57 -8.51 12.49
N ASP A 33 16.66 -7.92 13.68
CA ASP A 33 17.40 -8.49 14.80
C ASP A 33 16.75 -9.79 15.28
N GLY A 34 17.34 -10.93 14.94
CA GLY A 34 16.83 -12.25 15.31
C GLY A 34 15.45 -12.56 14.74
N ILE A 35 15.08 -11.99 13.59
CA ILE A 35 13.74 -12.14 12.98
C ILE A 35 13.35 -13.62 12.79
N ILE A 36 14.28 -14.47 12.35
CA ILE A 36 14.04 -15.92 12.14
C ILE A 36 13.58 -16.59 13.44
N ALA A 37 14.31 -16.36 14.55
CA ALA A 37 13.97 -16.95 15.84
C ALA A 37 12.62 -16.43 16.36
N LYS A 38 12.37 -15.13 16.22
CA LYS A 38 11.12 -14.51 16.67
C LYS A 38 9.92 -15.01 15.87
N MET A 39 10.03 -15.13 14.54
CA MET A 39 8.96 -15.69 13.71
C MET A 39 8.66 -17.14 14.09
N LYS A 40 9.69 -17.97 14.32
CA LYS A 40 9.53 -19.35 14.80
C LYS A 40 8.81 -19.42 16.15
N VAL A 41 9.16 -18.56 17.11
CA VAL A 41 8.46 -18.50 18.41
C VAL A 41 6.99 -18.12 18.24
N LEU A 42 6.67 -17.18 17.35
CA LEU A 42 5.29 -16.82 17.03
C LEU A 42 4.52 -18.01 16.43
N GLU A 43 5.12 -18.75 15.50
CA GLU A 43 4.52 -19.96 14.91
C GLU A 43 4.24 -21.04 15.97
N GLN A 44 5.17 -21.27 16.90
CA GLN A 44 4.98 -22.20 18.02
C GLN A 44 3.80 -21.82 18.93
N HIS A 45 3.42 -20.55 18.95
CA HIS A 45 2.24 -20.03 19.66
C HIS A 45 0.97 -20.01 18.78
N GLY A 46 0.99 -20.70 17.64
CA GLY A 46 -0.16 -20.84 16.74
C GLY A 46 -0.41 -19.62 15.85
N ILE A 47 0.52 -18.67 15.79
CA ILE A 47 0.45 -17.52 14.88
C ILE A 47 1.16 -17.93 13.58
N THR A 48 0.40 -18.33 12.57
CA THR A 48 0.96 -18.90 11.32
C THR A 48 0.74 -18.02 10.08
N THR A 49 -0.12 -17.00 10.20
CA THR A 49 -0.50 -16.12 9.09
C THR A 49 -0.36 -14.66 9.47
N LEU A 50 -0.26 -13.78 8.46
CA LEU A 50 -0.29 -12.33 8.66
C LEU A 50 -1.59 -11.89 9.34
N ALA A 51 -2.73 -12.50 9.02
CA ALA A 51 -4.02 -12.21 9.65
C ALA A 51 -4.01 -12.53 11.16
N SER A 52 -3.53 -13.73 11.54
CA SER A 52 -3.41 -14.12 12.95
C SER A 52 -2.42 -13.23 13.71
N LEU A 53 -1.30 -12.86 13.09
CA LEU A 53 -0.34 -11.94 13.68
C LEU A 53 -0.95 -10.55 13.92
N ARG A 54 -1.60 -9.97 12.91
CA ARG A 54 -2.29 -8.67 13.05
C ARG A 54 -3.32 -8.69 14.16
N LYS A 55 -4.05 -9.81 14.29
CA LYS A 55 -5.02 -10.02 15.37
C LYS A 55 -4.34 -9.94 16.74
N GLU A 56 -3.21 -10.64 16.94
CA GLU A 56 -2.44 -10.60 18.20
C GLU A 56 -1.78 -9.25 18.49
N LEU A 57 -1.38 -8.50 17.47
CA LEU A 57 -0.73 -7.19 17.66
C LEU A 57 -1.74 -6.01 17.75
N LYS A 58 -3.04 -6.26 17.68
CA LYS A 58 -4.10 -5.23 17.47
C LYS A 58 -4.19 -4.14 18.54
N ASN A 59 -3.81 -4.42 19.79
CA ASN A 59 -3.89 -3.44 20.88
C ASN A 59 -2.81 -3.69 21.93
N SER A 60 -2.63 -2.73 22.83
CA SER A 60 -1.62 -2.76 23.91
C SER A 60 -1.73 -4.01 24.78
N ASN A 61 -2.95 -4.40 25.16
CA ASN A 61 -3.17 -5.52 26.07
C ASN A 61 -2.73 -6.85 25.44
N ARG A 62 -3.03 -7.05 24.15
CA ARG A 62 -2.60 -8.25 23.43
C ARG A 62 -1.10 -8.26 23.14
N LEU A 63 -0.54 -7.11 22.81
CA LEU A 63 0.91 -6.95 22.66
C LEU A 63 1.64 -7.33 23.96
N GLU A 64 1.14 -6.86 25.10
CA GLU A 64 1.73 -7.17 26.41
C GLU A 64 1.58 -8.66 26.76
N ALA A 65 0.41 -9.24 26.50
CA ALA A 65 0.19 -10.67 26.70
C ALA A 65 1.14 -11.51 25.83
N LEU A 66 1.26 -11.17 24.54
CA LEU A 66 2.14 -11.86 23.60
C LEU A 66 3.61 -11.72 24.00
N SER A 67 4.03 -10.51 24.40
CA SER A 67 5.39 -10.26 24.90
C SER A 67 5.72 -11.18 26.08
N LYS A 68 4.81 -11.29 27.06
CA LYS A 68 5.01 -12.16 28.23
C LYS A 68 5.06 -13.66 27.87
N THR A 69 4.25 -14.12 26.93
CA THR A 69 4.23 -15.56 26.57
C THR A 69 5.38 -15.96 25.65
N THR A 70 5.85 -15.05 24.79
CA THR A 70 6.89 -15.32 23.79
C THR A 70 8.29 -14.86 24.22
N ASP A 71 8.39 -14.08 25.29
CA ASP A 71 9.61 -13.36 25.70
C ASP A 71 10.15 -12.40 24.62
N ILE A 72 9.32 -12.03 23.64
CA ILE A 72 9.67 -11.03 22.63
C ILE A 72 9.47 -9.64 23.23
N ASP A 73 10.48 -8.78 23.09
CA ASP A 73 10.42 -7.40 23.55
C ASP A 73 9.20 -6.64 23.02
N MET A 74 8.56 -5.88 23.92
CA MET A 74 7.34 -5.12 23.62
C MET A 74 7.56 -4.06 22.54
N GLN A 75 8.72 -3.39 22.53
CA GLN A 75 9.03 -2.39 21.50
C GLN A 75 9.21 -3.05 20.13
N TYR A 76 9.85 -4.22 20.08
CA TYR A 76 9.93 -5.01 18.85
C TYR A 76 8.52 -5.32 18.31
N LEU A 77 7.59 -5.80 19.15
CA LEU A 77 6.22 -6.11 18.72
C LEU A 77 5.45 -4.85 18.25
N ILE A 78 5.69 -3.70 18.87
CA ILE A 78 5.13 -2.41 18.43
C ILE A 78 5.66 -2.03 17.05
N LEU A 79 6.97 -2.17 16.80
CA LEU A 79 7.58 -1.90 15.50
C LEU A 79 7.06 -2.88 14.44
N LEU A 80 6.93 -4.16 14.78
CA LEU A 80 6.42 -5.19 13.88
C LEU A 80 4.99 -4.87 13.47
N ARG A 81 4.15 -4.47 14.45
CA ARG A 81 2.79 -3.98 14.17
C ARG A 81 2.80 -2.79 13.21
N ARG A 82 3.66 -1.80 13.44
CA ARG A 82 3.76 -0.60 12.58
C ARG A 82 4.18 -0.95 11.16
N GLU A 83 5.05 -1.94 10.98
CA GLU A 83 5.43 -2.44 9.67
C GLU A 83 4.24 -3.12 8.98
N ILE A 84 3.66 -4.15 9.61
CA ILE A 84 2.62 -4.97 8.95
C ILE A 84 1.31 -4.22 8.70
N GLU A 85 0.94 -3.26 9.56
CA GLU A 85 -0.24 -2.41 9.30
C GLU A 85 0.01 -1.45 8.15
N GLY A 86 1.28 -1.12 7.84
CA GLY A 86 1.64 -0.34 6.66
C GLY A 86 1.31 -1.04 5.35
N TYR A 87 1.16 -2.37 5.34
CA TYR A 87 0.78 -3.14 4.16
C TYR A 87 -0.71 -3.00 3.79
N PHE A 88 -1.50 -2.34 4.65
CA PHE A 88 -2.91 -2.07 4.45
C PHE A 88 -3.17 -0.55 4.48
N PRO A 89 -2.69 0.22 3.49
CA PRO A 89 -2.92 1.66 3.45
C PRO A 89 -4.40 1.98 3.52
N LYS A 90 -4.78 2.94 4.37
CA LYS A 90 -6.18 3.37 4.45
C LYS A 90 -6.63 3.87 3.07
N PRO A 91 -7.72 3.34 2.48
CA PRO A 91 -8.20 3.81 1.18
C PRO A 91 -8.49 5.31 1.21
N SER A 92 -7.91 6.04 0.24
CA SER A 92 -8.11 7.47 0.13
C SER A 92 -9.55 7.78 -0.27
N ALA A 93 -10.15 8.81 0.32
CA ALA A 93 -11.43 9.32 -0.17
C ALA A 93 -11.26 9.81 -1.61
N LEU A 94 -12.25 9.64 -2.47
CA LEU A 94 -12.14 10.10 -3.87
C LEU A 94 -11.92 11.62 -3.97
N LYS A 95 -12.48 12.38 -3.02
CA LYS A 95 -12.27 13.82 -2.89
C LYS A 95 -10.82 14.23 -2.59
N ALA A 96 -9.96 13.31 -2.18
CA ALA A 96 -8.54 13.59 -2.01
C ALA A 96 -7.80 13.72 -3.36
N PHE A 97 -8.43 13.33 -4.47
CA PHE A 97 -7.96 13.59 -5.84
C PHE A 97 -8.51 14.93 -6.34
N ASP A 98 -8.23 16.00 -5.59
CA ASP A 98 -8.86 17.33 -5.74
C ASP A 98 -8.53 18.08 -7.04
N TRP A 99 -7.56 17.58 -7.81
CA TRP A 99 -7.23 18.07 -9.14
C TRP A 99 -8.12 17.50 -10.25
N LEU A 100 -8.97 16.52 -9.93
CA LEU A 100 -9.96 15.97 -10.87
C LEU A 100 -11.30 16.69 -10.74
N PRO A 101 -12.15 16.67 -11.79
CA PRO A 101 -13.44 17.36 -11.76
C PRO A 101 -14.35 16.85 -10.63
N GLY A 102 -14.62 17.71 -9.64
CA GLY A 102 -15.43 17.34 -8.48
C GLY A 102 -16.85 16.87 -8.80
N GLY A 103 -17.42 17.33 -9.93
CA GLY A 103 -18.72 16.85 -10.42
C GLY A 103 -18.71 15.37 -10.81
N GLU A 104 -17.62 14.87 -11.39
CA GLU A 104 -17.46 13.45 -11.73
C GLU A 104 -17.31 12.59 -10.47
N ILE A 105 -16.55 13.08 -9.48
CA ILE A 105 -16.43 12.44 -8.17
C ILE A 105 -17.80 12.35 -7.48
N ALA A 106 -18.60 13.42 -7.53
CA ALA A 106 -19.93 13.45 -6.92
C ALA A 106 -20.90 12.41 -7.53
N LYS A 107 -20.83 12.15 -8.84
CA LYS A 107 -21.62 11.10 -9.49
C LYS A 107 -21.31 9.70 -8.91
N LEU A 108 -20.03 9.39 -8.68
CA LEU A 108 -19.60 8.14 -8.04
C LEU A 108 -20.07 8.06 -6.58
N GLU A 109 -19.93 9.15 -5.83
CA GLU A 109 -20.38 9.22 -4.44
C GLU A 109 -21.90 9.01 -4.32
N GLY A 110 -22.68 9.48 -5.31
CA GLY A 110 -24.12 9.26 -5.41
C GLY A 110 -24.52 7.80 -5.57
N LYS A 111 -23.61 6.94 -6.05
CA LYS A 111 -23.75 5.47 -6.07
C LYS A 111 -23.13 4.78 -4.85
N GLY A 112 -22.68 5.54 -3.85
CA GLY A 112 -22.03 5.01 -2.65
C GLY A 112 -20.53 4.73 -2.79
N ILE A 113 -19.93 5.00 -3.95
CA ILE A 113 -18.49 4.80 -4.18
C ILE A 113 -17.74 6.06 -3.72
N ARG A 114 -17.21 6.03 -2.50
CA ARG A 114 -16.64 7.21 -1.82
C ARG A 114 -15.12 7.18 -1.62
N HIS A 115 -14.48 6.02 -1.81
CA HIS A 115 -13.05 5.85 -1.59
C HIS A 115 -12.42 4.90 -2.60
N ALA A 116 -11.08 4.96 -2.71
CA ALA A 116 -10.27 4.23 -3.66
C ALA A 116 -10.56 2.72 -3.68
N ALA A 117 -10.72 2.07 -2.51
CA ALA A 117 -11.03 0.65 -2.45
C ALA A 117 -12.38 0.27 -3.09
N ALA A 118 -13.44 1.00 -2.77
CA ALA A 118 -14.76 0.75 -3.36
C ALA A 118 -14.73 0.96 -4.88
N LEU A 119 -14.00 1.98 -5.34
CA LEU A 119 -13.84 2.24 -6.77
C LEU A 119 -13.05 1.11 -7.45
N TYR A 120 -11.89 0.74 -6.92
CA TYR A 120 -11.03 -0.30 -7.47
C TYR A 120 -11.77 -1.63 -7.62
N GLU A 121 -12.54 -2.01 -6.59
CA GLU A 121 -13.31 -3.26 -6.60
C GLU A 121 -14.45 -3.21 -7.62
N ALA A 122 -15.21 -2.10 -7.67
CA ALA A 122 -16.29 -1.89 -8.65
C ALA A 122 -15.79 -1.77 -10.10
N ALA A 123 -14.56 -1.31 -10.31
CA ALA A 123 -13.96 -1.00 -11.61
C ALA A 123 -12.80 -1.97 -11.98
N SER A 124 -12.82 -3.19 -11.43
CA SER A 124 -11.71 -4.14 -11.56
C SER A 124 -11.58 -4.78 -12.95
N SER A 125 -12.55 -4.64 -13.85
CA SER A 125 -12.44 -5.10 -15.25
C SER A 125 -12.83 -4.00 -16.24
N ILE A 126 -12.53 -4.21 -17.52
CA ILE A 126 -12.92 -3.28 -18.59
C ILE A 126 -14.45 -3.18 -18.68
N GLU A 127 -15.13 -4.33 -18.62
CA GLU A 127 -16.58 -4.42 -18.65
C GLU A 127 -17.22 -3.70 -17.46
N SER A 128 -16.66 -3.89 -16.26
CA SER A 128 -17.19 -3.25 -15.06
C SER A 128 -16.96 -1.73 -15.07
N ARG A 129 -15.86 -1.25 -15.66
CA ARG A 129 -15.62 0.19 -15.90
C ARG A 129 -16.64 0.77 -16.88
N THR A 130 -16.89 0.09 -17.99
CA THR A 130 -17.88 0.55 -18.98
C THR A 130 -19.27 0.65 -18.38
N GLU A 131 -19.70 -0.37 -17.61
CA GLU A 131 -21.00 -0.35 -16.94
C GLU A 131 -21.07 0.71 -15.84
N LEU A 132 -19.98 0.90 -15.09
CA LEU A 132 -19.92 1.94 -14.05
C LEU A 132 -20.01 3.33 -14.67
N ALA A 133 -19.27 3.63 -15.74
CA ALA A 133 -19.35 4.89 -16.46
C ALA A 133 -20.77 5.15 -16.98
N LYS A 134 -21.40 4.15 -17.61
CA LYS A 134 -22.77 4.24 -18.14
C LYS A 134 -23.80 4.50 -17.04
N SER A 135 -23.73 3.77 -15.93
CA SER A 135 -24.72 3.84 -14.85
C SER A 135 -24.59 5.07 -13.94
N THR A 136 -23.41 5.70 -13.91
CA THR A 136 -23.13 6.93 -13.17
C THR A 136 -23.16 8.18 -14.04
N GLY A 137 -23.02 8.03 -15.35
CA GLY A 137 -22.80 9.12 -16.29
C GLY A 137 -21.41 9.77 -16.14
N VAL A 138 -20.46 9.07 -15.53
CA VAL A 138 -19.09 9.56 -15.34
C VAL A 138 -18.34 9.48 -16.66
N ASP A 139 -17.55 10.50 -16.96
CA ASP A 139 -16.66 10.48 -18.12
C ASP A 139 -15.66 9.31 -18.03
N VAL A 140 -15.53 8.55 -19.12
CA VAL A 140 -14.72 7.32 -19.15
C VAL A 140 -13.24 7.62 -18.84
N ALA A 141 -12.69 8.72 -19.36
CA ALA A 141 -11.29 9.07 -19.14
C ALA A 141 -11.06 9.48 -17.67
N ILE A 142 -12.00 10.19 -17.06
CA ILE A 142 -11.94 10.52 -15.63
C ILE A 142 -12.07 9.27 -14.76
N LEU A 143 -12.97 8.35 -15.10
CA LEU A 143 -13.09 7.07 -14.41
C LEU A 143 -11.78 6.28 -14.47
N GLU A 144 -11.16 6.16 -15.64
CA GLU A 144 -9.87 5.50 -15.79
C GLU A 144 -8.77 6.17 -14.98
N ALA A 145 -8.71 7.50 -14.96
CA ALA A 145 -7.76 8.25 -14.15
C ALA A 145 -7.94 7.95 -12.66
N LEU A 146 -9.19 7.94 -12.16
CA LEU A 146 -9.48 7.60 -10.77
C LEU A 146 -9.12 6.15 -10.44
N VAL A 147 -9.31 5.21 -11.37
CA VAL A 147 -8.94 3.80 -11.18
C VAL A 147 -7.42 3.62 -11.10
N ARG A 148 -6.65 4.29 -11.97
CA ARG A 148 -5.17 4.31 -11.91
C ARG A 148 -4.67 4.84 -10.57
N LEU A 149 -5.24 5.95 -10.10
CA LEU A 149 -4.90 6.53 -8.80
C LEU A 149 -5.30 5.62 -7.64
N ALA A 150 -6.48 5.01 -7.70
CA ALA A 150 -6.93 4.05 -6.70
C ALA A 150 -5.98 2.86 -6.61
N ASP A 151 -5.55 2.31 -7.75
CA ASP A 151 -4.58 1.22 -7.80
C ASP A 151 -3.24 1.60 -7.14
N LEU A 152 -2.67 2.74 -7.50
CA LEU A 152 -1.40 3.21 -6.95
C LEU A 152 -1.46 3.47 -5.44
N THR A 153 -2.57 4.00 -4.92
CA THR A 153 -2.76 4.27 -3.47
C THR A 153 -2.91 3.00 -2.61
N ARG A 154 -2.84 1.81 -3.20
CA ARG A 154 -2.74 0.52 -2.49
C ARG A 154 -1.31 0.22 -2.04
N VAL A 155 -0.33 0.82 -2.70
CA VAL A 155 1.09 0.61 -2.41
C VAL A 155 1.45 1.32 -1.12
N GLN A 156 2.20 0.63 -0.25
CA GLN A 156 2.68 1.19 1.01
C GLN A 156 3.42 2.52 0.78
N TRP A 157 3.08 3.53 1.59
CA TRP A 157 3.60 4.90 1.54
C TRP A 157 3.18 5.76 0.34
N VAL A 158 2.32 5.28 -0.56
CA VAL A 158 1.80 6.10 -1.67
C VAL A 158 0.57 6.90 -1.24
N SER A 159 0.74 8.21 -1.11
CA SER A 159 -0.36 9.18 -0.90
C SER A 159 -1.05 9.52 -2.24
N PRO A 160 -2.21 10.19 -2.24
CA PRO A 160 -2.83 10.72 -3.47
C PRO A 160 -1.87 11.56 -4.31
N THR A 161 -1.12 12.47 -3.69
CA THR A 161 -0.14 13.31 -4.39
C THR A 161 0.99 12.49 -4.99
N ALA A 162 1.51 11.48 -4.27
CA ALA A 162 2.52 10.58 -4.80
C ALA A 162 1.99 9.71 -5.95
N ALA A 163 0.74 9.23 -5.85
CA ALA A 163 0.08 8.50 -6.94
C ALA A 163 -0.06 9.36 -8.20
N ARG A 164 -0.43 10.63 -8.05
CA ARG A 164 -0.48 11.58 -9.17
C ARG A 164 0.89 11.74 -9.84
N MET A 165 1.91 11.95 -9.02
CA MET A 165 3.29 12.10 -9.49
C MET A 165 3.77 10.86 -10.25
N LEU A 166 3.43 9.65 -9.78
CA LEU A 166 3.72 8.39 -10.47
C LEU A 166 3.03 8.28 -11.83
N VAL A 167 1.74 8.63 -11.91
CA VAL A 167 0.99 8.68 -13.19
C VAL A 167 1.67 9.63 -14.17
N GLU A 168 2.04 10.83 -13.73
CA GLU A 168 2.70 11.82 -14.57
C GLU A 168 4.12 11.41 -14.99
N ALA A 169 4.79 10.58 -14.18
CA ALA A 169 6.06 9.94 -14.53
C ALA A 169 5.91 8.72 -15.48
N GLY A 170 4.68 8.35 -15.86
CA GLY A 170 4.39 7.22 -16.76
C GLY A 170 4.14 5.88 -16.08
N TYR A 171 4.13 5.84 -14.74
CA TYR A 171 3.92 4.64 -13.93
C TYR A 171 2.52 4.64 -13.33
N ASP A 172 1.52 4.33 -14.16
CA ASP A 172 0.10 4.53 -13.88
C ASP A 172 -0.62 3.36 -13.17
N SER A 173 0.13 2.36 -12.70
CA SER A 173 -0.41 1.19 -11.99
C SER A 173 0.63 0.61 -11.04
N ALA A 174 0.16 -0.09 -10.00
CA ALA A 174 1.03 -0.75 -9.04
C ALA A 174 1.95 -1.80 -9.71
N SER A 175 1.44 -2.50 -10.72
CA SER A 175 2.22 -3.48 -11.50
C SER A 175 3.34 -2.84 -12.32
N LYS A 176 3.12 -1.67 -12.94
CA LYS A 176 4.18 -0.91 -13.62
C LYS A 176 5.24 -0.42 -12.64
N VAL A 177 4.84 0.04 -11.45
CA VAL A 177 5.80 0.43 -10.41
C VAL A 177 6.61 -0.78 -9.93
N ALA A 178 5.98 -1.93 -9.75
CA ALA A 178 6.65 -3.16 -9.32
C ALA A 178 7.67 -3.69 -10.35
N ALA A 179 7.39 -3.48 -11.64
CA ALA A 179 8.24 -3.90 -12.75
C ALA A 179 9.29 -2.84 -13.16
N ALA A 180 9.29 -1.68 -12.51
CA ALA A 180 10.16 -0.58 -12.86
C ALA A 180 11.63 -0.87 -12.52
N ASP A 181 12.54 -0.37 -13.37
CA ASP A 181 13.89 -0.09 -12.92
C ASP A 181 13.87 1.10 -11.94
N ALA A 182 14.54 0.94 -10.80
CA ALA A 182 14.45 1.93 -9.74
C ALA A 182 15.25 3.20 -10.04
N GLU A 183 16.34 3.09 -10.82
CA GLU A 183 17.10 4.26 -11.28
C GLU A 183 16.24 5.07 -12.27
N ASP A 184 15.65 4.41 -13.28
CA ASP A 184 14.79 5.06 -14.28
C ASP A 184 13.56 5.73 -13.65
N LEU A 185 12.88 5.03 -12.72
CA LEU A 185 11.74 5.58 -11.99
C LEU A 185 12.16 6.80 -11.14
N CYS A 186 13.32 6.73 -10.49
CA CYS A 186 13.82 7.84 -9.69
C CYS A 186 14.09 9.08 -10.55
N GLU A 187 14.72 8.91 -11.71
CA GLU A 187 14.97 10.01 -12.66
C GLU A 187 13.67 10.61 -13.21
N ALA A 188 12.71 9.75 -13.58
CA ALA A 188 11.41 10.20 -14.06
C ALA A 188 10.66 11.02 -12.99
N LEU A 189 10.67 10.55 -11.74
CA LEU A 189 10.06 11.25 -10.61
C LEU A 189 10.74 12.60 -10.32
N VAL A 190 12.07 12.68 -10.39
CA VAL A 190 12.80 13.95 -10.26
C VAL A 190 12.38 14.92 -11.36
N ARG A 191 12.29 14.46 -12.60
CA ARG A 191 11.91 15.29 -13.77
C ARG A 191 10.49 15.84 -13.63
N VAL A 192 9.51 15.02 -13.25
CA VAL A 192 8.11 15.51 -13.12
C VAL A 192 7.90 16.38 -11.87
N ASN A 193 8.80 16.29 -10.90
CA ASN A 193 8.79 17.14 -9.71
C ASN A 193 9.68 18.38 -9.85
N GLU A 194 10.05 18.76 -11.08
CA GLU A 194 10.68 20.05 -11.36
C GLU A 194 9.87 21.20 -10.72
N GLY A 195 10.58 22.10 -10.03
CA GLY A 195 9.97 23.20 -9.28
C GLY A 195 9.20 22.78 -8.03
N ASP A 196 9.46 21.59 -7.48
CA ASP A 196 8.86 21.06 -6.25
C ASP A 196 7.31 20.98 -6.29
N ARG A 197 6.76 20.72 -7.48
CA ARG A 197 5.30 20.71 -7.72
C ARG A 197 4.55 19.74 -6.82
N PHE A 198 5.16 18.60 -6.46
CA PHE A 198 4.53 17.55 -5.64
C PHE A 198 5.23 17.34 -4.30
N PHE A 199 6.54 17.48 -4.26
CA PHE A 199 7.36 17.18 -3.09
C PHE A 199 8.53 18.15 -2.99
N LYS A 200 8.74 18.72 -1.80
CA LYS A 200 9.80 19.71 -1.54
C LYS A 200 11.14 19.11 -1.09
N GLY A 201 11.20 17.80 -0.93
CA GLY A 201 12.39 17.08 -0.47
C GLY A 201 13.15 16.43 -1.62
N LYS A 202 14.32 15.89 -1.30
CA LYS A 202 15.08 15.09 -2.25
C LYS A 202 14.37 13.74 -2.45
N ILE A 203 14.06 13.42 -3.70
CA ILE A 203 13.64 12.07 -4.10
C ILE A 203 14.91 11.20 -4.12
N GLY A 204 15.02 10.30 -3.14
CA GLY A 204 16.18 9.44 -2.99
C GLY A 204 15.99 8.08 -3.66
N LEU A 205 16.99 7.61 -4.41
CA LEU A 205 16.98 6.30 -5.04
C LEU A 205 16.68 5.16 -4.05
N ARG A 206 17.17 5.26 -2.81
CA ARG A 206 16.89 4.27 -1.76
C ARG A 206 15.39 4.17 -1.44
N ASP A 207 14.69 5.30 -1.37
CA ASP A 207 13.24 5.33 -1.14
C ASP A 207 12.47 4.79 -2.34
N ILE A 208 12.96 5.04 -3.56
CA ILE A 208 12.38 4.50 -4.79
C ILE A 208 12.56 2.98 -4.89
N LYS A 209 13.74 2.45 -4.56
CA LYS A 209 13.96 0.98 -4.46
C LYS A 209 12.99 0.34 -3.48
N ARG A 210 12.76 1.00 -2.35
CA ARG A 210 11.78 0.57 -1.35
C ARG A 210 10.34 0.62 -1.89
N LEU A 211 9.98 1.65 -2.65
CA LEU A 211 8.67 1.80 -3.29
C LEU A 211 8.41 0.69 -4.32
N VAL A 212 9.38 0.44 -5.22
CA VAL A 212 9.30 -0.65 -6.22
C VAL A 212 9.07 -1.99 -5.52
N ARG A 213 9.83 -2.26 -4.45
CA ARG A 213 9.66 -3.48 -3.65
C ARG A 213 8.31 -3.54 -2.93
N ALA A 214 7.81 -2.43 -2.40
CA ALA A 214 6.49 -2.38 -1.80
C ALA A 214 5.37 -2.67 -2.81
N ALA A 215 5.51 -2.16 -4.04
CA ALA A 215 4.54 -2.38 -5.12
C ALA A 215 4.49 -3.85 -5.55
N SER A 216 5.61 -4.58 -5.51
CA SER A 216 5.63 -6.01 -5.88
C SER A 216 4.83 -6.92 -4.93
N TYR A 217 4.43 -6.42 -3.76
CA TYR A 217 3.55 -7.15 -2.85
C TYR A 217 2.06 -6.81 -3.03
N VAL A 218 1.71 -5.88 -3.91
CA VAL A 218 0.32 -5.53 -4.19
C VAL A 218 -0.24 -6.54 -5.21
N PRO A 219 -1.42 -7.15 -4.97
CA PRO A 219 -2.02 -8.09 -5.91
C PRO A 219 -2.38 -7.39 -7.23
N SER A 220 -1.92 -7.97 -8.34
CA SER A 220 -2.25 -7.55 -9.71
C SER A 220 -3.59 -8.09 -10.18
#